data_AF-A0A851LJM6-F1
#
_entry.id   AF-A0A851LJM6-F1
#
_cell.length_a   1.000
_cell.length_b   1.000
_cell.length_c   1.000
_cell.angle_alpha   90.00
_cell.angle_beta   90.00
_cell.angle_gamma   90.00
#
_symmetry.space_group_name_H-M   'P 1'
#
loop_
_entity.id
_entity.type
_entity.pdbx_description
1 polymer ?
#
loop_
_entity_poly.entity_id
_entity_poly.type
_entity_poly.pdbx_seq_one_letter_code
_entity_poly.pdbx_strand_id
1 'polypeptide(L)'
;KIFRFCKSKCHRNFKRKRNPRKMRWTKAFRKAAGKELTVDNSFEFEKRRNEPVKYQRELWNKTVDAMKRVEEIKQKRQARFIMNR
;
A
#
# COMPACT_ATOMS: atom_id res chain seq x y z
N LYS A 1 5.09 -21.31 -3.58
CA LYS A 1 4.72 -19.89 -3.29
C LYS A 1 5.21 -19.53 -1.90
N ILE A 2 5.88 -18.38 -1.73
CA ILE A 2 6.38 -17.91 -0.43
C ILE A 2 5.36 -16.94 0.18
N PHE A 3 4.91 -17.18 1.41
CA PHE A 3 4.02 -16.29 2.15
C PHE A 3 4.76 -15.65 3.32
N ARG A 4 4.82 -14.32 3.36
CA ARG A 4 5.41 -13.56 4.47
C ARG A 4 4.29 -13.01 5.35
N PHE A 5 4.45 -13.13 6.67
CA PHE A 5 3.49 -12.65 7.65
C PHE A 5 4.17 -11.66 8.60
N CYS A 6 3.50 -10.56 8.92
CA CYS A 6 4.04 -9.57 9.85
C CYS A 6 4.10 -10.06 11.31
N LYS A 7 3.23 -11.01 11.71
CA LYS A 7 3.17 -11.55 13.08
C LYS A 7 2.45 -12.90 13.16
N SER A 8 2.59 -13.57 14.30
CA SER A 8 2.00 -14.89 14.61
C SER A 8 0.47 -14.94 14.42
N LYS A 9 -0.26 -13.86 14.74
CA LYS A 9 -1.72 -13.74 14.50
C LYS A 9 -2.09 -13.99 13.04
N CYS A 10 -1.37 -13.35 12.11
CA CYS A 10 -1.64 -13.47 10.68
C CYS A 10 -1.31 -14.87 10.17
N HIS A 11 -0.18 -15.44 10.63
CA HIS A 11 0.23 -16.79 10.29
C HIS A 11 -0.77 -17.85 10.81
N ARG A 12 -1.25 -17.72 12.06
CA ARG A 12 -2.28 -18.61 12.62
C ARG A 12 -3.60 -18.52 11.88
N ASN A 13 -4.03 -17.31 11.50
CA ASN A 13 -5.24 -17.12 10.70
C ASN A 13 -5.12 -17.75 9.31
N PHE A 14 -3.95 -17.65 8.69
CA PHE A 14 -3.66 -18.31 7.42
C PHE A 14 -3.70 -19.84 7.55
N LYS A 15 -3.06 -20.42 8.58
CA LYS A 15 -3.14 -21.86 8.88
C LYS A 15 -4.58 -22.32 9.12
N ARG A 16 -5.40 -21.49 9.79
CA ARG A 16 -6.85 -21.72 9.99
C ARG A 16 -7.71 -21.41 8.75
N LYS A 17 -7.09 -21.17 7.58
CA LYS A 17 -7.76 -20.87 6.30
C LYS A 17 -8.80 -19.73 6.38
N ARG A 18 -8.59 -18.76 7.28
CA ARG A 18 -9.49 -17.60 7.41
C ARG A 18 -9.30 -16.67 6.22
N ASN A 19 -10.39 -16.27 5.57
CA ASN A 19 -10.34 -15.36 4.43
C ASN A 19 -10.07 -13.90 4.87
N PRO A 20 -8.94 -13.27 4.46
CA PRO A 20 -8.66 -11.88 4.82
C PRO A 20 -9.72 -10.90 4.31
N ARG A 21 -10.38 -11.17 3.17
CA ARG A 21 -11.48 -10.33 2.65
C ARG A 21 -12.75 -10.36 3.50
N LYS A 22 -12.86 -11.26 4.48
CA LYS A 22 -13.97 -11.29 5.45
C LYS A 22 -13.55 -10.82 6.84
N MET A 23 -12.25 -10.54 7.03
CA MET A 23 -11.69 -10.15 8.31
C MET A 23 -11.60 -8.62 8.41
N ARG A 24 -12.50 -8.02 9.21
CA ARG A 24 -12.80 -6.58 9.25
C ARG A 24 -11.60 -5.64 9.46
N TRP A 25 -10.58 -6.08 10.19
CA TRP A 25 -9.40 -5.26 10.51
C TRP A 25 -8.34 -5.25 9.42
N THR A 26 -8.43 -6.12 8.40
CA THR A 26 -7.41 -6.20 7.35
C THR A 26 -7.60 -5.12 6.27
N LYS A 27 -6.50 -4.68 5.66
CA LYS A 27 -6.54 -3.79 4.49
C LYS A 27 -7.28 -4.41 3.30
N ALA A 28 -7.19 -5.73 3.13
CA ALA A 28 -7.92 -6.45 2.09
C ALA A 28 -9.45 -6.29 2.22
N PHE A 29 -9.99 -6.45 3.43
CA PHE A 29 -11.41 -6.18 3.70
C PHE A 29 -11.73 -4.70 3.48
N ARG A 30 -10.92 -3.79 4.03
CA ARG A 30 -11.20 -2.34 3.94
C ARG A 30 -11.25 -1.83 2.50
N LYS A 31 -10.33 -2.27 1.64
CA LYS A 31 -10.35 -1.94 0.20
C LYS A 31 -11.57 -2.54 -0.51
N ALA A 32 -11.87 -3.82 -0.28
CA ALA A 32 -13.00 -4.50 -0.92
C ALA A 32 -14.36 -3.94 -0.47
N ALA A 33 -14.46 -3.45 0.76
CA ALA A 33 -15.67 -2.87 1.34
C ALA A 33 -15.74 -1.34 1.20
N GLY A 34 -14.88 -0.72 0.36
CA GLY A 34 -14.92 0.72 0.09
C GLY A 34 -14.56 1.64 1.28
N LYS A 35 -13.85 1.13 2.30
CA LYS A 35 -13.45 1.90 3.49
C LYS A 35 -12.13 2.67 3.33
N GLU A 36 -11.46 2.49 2.19
CA GLU A 36 -10.21 3.15 1.82
C GLU A 36 -10.25 3.49 0.34
N LEU A 37 -9.54 4.55 -0.05
CA LEU A 37 -9.36 4.93 -1.44
C LEU A 37 -8.61 3.82 -2.19
N THR A 38 -9.22 3.27 -3.24
CA THR A 38 -8.67 2.14 -4.02
C THR A 38 -8.08 2.56 -5.36
N VAL A 39 -8.67 3.56 -6.01
CA VAL A 39 -8.27 4.05 -7.35
C VAL A 39 -7.75 5.48 -7.21
N ASP A 40 -6.43 5.67 -7.29
CA ASP A 40 -5.78 6.98 -7.28
C ASP A 40 -4.39 6.90 -7.94
N ASN A 41 -4.04 7.93 -8.72
CA ASN A 41 -2.78 7.97 -9.48
C ASN A 41 -1.54 7.96 -8.57
N SER A 42 -1.63 8.40 -7.31
CA SER A 42 -0.50 8.34 -6.36
C SER A 42 -0.09 6.90 -6.02
N PHE A 43 -0.98 5.92 -6.18
CA PHE A 43 -0.63 4.51 -5.95
C PHE A 43 0.21 3.93 -7.08
N GLU A 44 0.24 4.56 -8.26
CA GLU A 44 1.00 4.05 -9.40
C GLU A 44 2.51 4.26 -9.29
N PHE A 45 2.98 5.09 -8.36
CA PHE A 45 4.40 5.29 -8.12
C PHE A 45 5.04 4.07 -7.43
N GLU A 46 4.29 3.34 -6.60
CA GLU A 46 4.75 2.12 -5.94
C GLU A 46 4.59 0.92 -6.87
N LYS A 47 5.66 0.59 -7.63
CA LYS A 47 5.69 -0.56 -8.55
C LYS A 47 6.95 -1.39 -8.34
N ARG A 48 6.83 -2.71 -8.46
CA ARG A 48 7.99 -3.61 -8.51
C ARG A 48 8.69 -3.41 -9.85
N ARG A 49 9.91 -2.89 -9.82
CA ARG A 49 10.78 -2.78 -11.01
C ARG A 49 11.58 -4.06 -11.16
N ASN A 50 11.48 -4.71 -12.31
CA ASN A 50 12.24 -5.93 -12.62
C ASN A 50 13.61 -5.60 -13.26
N GLU A 51 13.76 -4.37 -13.77
CA GLU A 51 14.99 -3.88 -14.38
C GLU A 51 15.64 -2.82 -13.47
N PRO A 52 16.94 -2.95 -13.15
CA PRO A 52 17.67 -1.95 -12.40
C PRO A 52 18.06 -0.76 -13.29
N VAL A 53 18.20 0.42 -12.67
CA VAL A 53 18.72 1.62 -13.34
C VAL A 53 20.12 1.90 -12.80
N LYS A 54 21.05 2.30 -13.68
CA LYS A 54 22.39 2.72 -13.25
C LYS A 54 22.28 3.88 -12.26
N TYR A 55 23.11 3.85 -11.22
CA TYR A 55 23.12 4.90 -10.21
C TYR A 55 23.48 6.27 -10.82
N GLN A 56 22.65 7.27 -10.56
CA GLN A 56 22.91 8.68 -10.84
C GLN A 56 22.45 9.53 -9.66
N ARG A 57 23.37 10.27 -9.03
CA ARG A 57 23.11 11.01 -7.77
C ARG A 57 21.95 12.00 -7.91
N GLU A 58 21.90 12.76 -9.00
CA GLU A 58 20.83 13.74 -9.24
C GLU A 58 19.45 13.08 -9.35
N LEU A 59 19.35 11.94 -10.05
CA LEU A 59 18.12 11.19 -10.17
C LEU A 59 17.64 10.70 -8.80
N TRP A 60 18.56 10.16 -7.98
CA TRP A 60 18.23 9.69 -6.65
C TRP A 60 17.76 10.81 -5.72
N ASN A 61 18.46 11.96 -5.71
CA ASN A 61 18.05 13.13 -4.92
C ASN A 61 16.65 13.60 -5.32
N LYS A 62 16.40 13.81 -6.62
CA LYS A 62 15.08 14.21 -7.14
C LYS A 62 14.00 13.19 -6.79
N THR A 63 14.31 11.89 -6.84
CA THR A 63 13.37 10.81 -6.52
C THR A 63 12.99 10.82 -5.04
N VAL A 64 13.94 11.03 -4.13
CA VAL A 64 13.68 11.09 -2.68
C VAL A 64 12.74 12.25 -2.34
N ASP A 65 12.95 13.42 -2.94
CA ASP A 65 12.07 14.57 -2.71
C ASP A 65 10.69 14.37 -3.33
N ALA A 66 10.62 13.81 -4.54
CA ALA A 66 9.36 13.44 -5.17
C ALA A 66 8.57 12.42 -4.34
N MET A 67 9.23 11.43 -3.72
CA MET A 67 8.58 10.44 -2.86
C MET A 67 7.88 11.08 -1.65
N LYS A 68 8.53 12.05 -0.99
CA LYS A 68 7.91 12.80 0.12
C LYS A 68 6.64 13.51 -0.34
N ARG A 69 6.73 14.22 -1.47
CA ARG A 69 5.61 14.96 -2.03
C ARG A 69 4.43 14.08 -2.43
N VAL A 70 4.71 12.92 -3.03
CA VAL A 70 3.67 11.94 -3.40
C VAL A 70 2.97 11.40 -2.15
N GLU A 71 3.70 11.12 -1.08
CA GLU A 71 3.12 10.60 0.17
C GLU A 71 2.21 11.63 0.86
N GLU A 72 2.59 12.91 0.88
CA GLU A 72 1.72 14.00 1.38
C GLU A 72 0.39 14.08 0.62
N ILE A 73 0.45 14.04 -0.72
CA ILE A 73 -0.74 14.11 -1.58
C ILE A 73 -1.63 12.89 -1.33
N LYS A 74 -1.04 11.71 -1.25
CA LYS A 74 -1.73 10.45 -0.97
C LYS A 74 -2.45 10.49 0.38
N GLN A 75 -1.77 10.93 1.44
CA GLN A 75 -2.37 11.06 2.77
C GLN A 75 -3.53 12.05 2.79
N LYS A 76 -3.36 13.22 2.16
CA LYS A 76 -4.42 14.24 2.06
C LYS A 76 -5.67 13.69 1.35
N ARG A 77 -5.50 12.96 0.24
CA ARG A 77 -6.61 12.35 -0.51
C ARG A 77 -7.28 11.22 0.28
N GLN A 78 -6.50 10.37 0.94
CA GLN A 78 -7.03 9.31 1.79
C GLN A 78 -7.83 9.86 2.98
N ALA A 79 -7.33 10.90 3.64
CA ALA A 79 -8.04 11.56 4.74
C ALA A 79 -9.36 12.16 4.26
N ARG A 80 -9.36 12.87 3.13
CA ARG A 80 -10.59 13.41 2.53
C ARG A 80 -11.60 12.32 2.17
N PHE A 81 -11.15 11.20 1.61
CA PHE A 81 -12.02 10.06 1.31
C PHE A 81 -12.67 9.48 2.59
N ILE A 82 -11.92 9.41 3.68
CA ILE A 82 -12.44 8.92 4.96
C ILE A 82 -13.44 9.93 5.58
N MET A 83 -13.19 11.24 5.46
CA MET A 83 -14.11 12.27 5.97
C MET A 83 -15.42 12.33 5.19
N ASN A 84 -15.39 12.11 3.87
CA ASN A 84 -16.58 12.15 3.01
C ASN A 84 -17.44 10.87 3.08
N ARG A 85 -17.06 9.89 3.91
CA ARG A 85 -17.73 8.59 4.06
C ARG A 85 -18.46 8.51 5.39
#